data_AF-A0A0Q4JKP6-F1
#
_entry.id   AF-A0A0Q4JKP6-F1
#
_cell.length_a   1.000
_cell.length_b   1.000
_cell.length_c   1.000
_cell.angle_alpha   90.00
_cell.angle_beta   90.00
_cell.angle_gamma   90.00
#
_symmetry.space_group_name_H-M   'P 1'
#
loop_
_entity.id
_entity.type
_entity.pdbx_description
1 polymer ?
#
loop_
_entity_poly.entity_id
_entity_poly.type
_entity_poly.pdbx_seq_one_letter_code
_entity_poly.pdbx_strand_id
1 'polypeptide(L)'
;MIRQFTQKGIAADKFMKQCENVEDMILFMALYGDMEDDKKGALFVKLSKILFDAQKEVQKQNNITLDREARQIKNTLENQKKLQKLLEKGAITVDAKEVKPRDGDA
;
A
#
# COMPACT_ATOMS: atom_id res chain seq x y z
N MET A 1 23.40 0.28 -17.80
CA MET A 1 23.25 -1.11 -18.26
C MET A 1 21.78 -1.49 -18.11
N ILE A 2 20.97 -1.28 -19.16
CA ILE A 2 19.54 -1.61 -19.16
C ILE A 2 19.46 -3.14 -19.29
N ARG A 3 18.96 -3.82 -18.25
CA ARG A 3 18.72 -5.27 -18.33
C ARG A 3 17.70 -5.48 -19.45
N GLN A 4 18.14 -6.06 -20.56
CA GLN A 4 17.25 -6.60 -21.58
C GLN A 4 16.39 -7.65 -20.89
N PHE A 5 15.13 -7.29 -20.60
CA PHE A 5 14.10 -8.26 -20.28
C PHE A 5 13.81 -9.04 -21.56
N THR A 6 14.63 -10.05 -21.87
CA THR A 6 14.24 -11.11 -22.81
C THR A 6 13.19 -11.97 -22.11
N GLN A 7 11.97 -11.42 -22.02
CA GLN A 7 10.79 -12.15 -21.61
C GLN A 7 10.57 -13.21 -22.70
N LYS A 8 10.73 -14.49 -22.35
CA LYS A 8 10.02 -15.56 -23.06
C LYS A 8 8.56 -15.11 -23.07
N GLY A 9 8.05 -14.73 -24.24
CA GLY A 9 6.71 -14.18 -24.38
C GLY A 9 5.74 -15.08 -23.64
N ILE A 10 4.95 -14.50 -22.73
CA ILE A 10 3.83 -15.23 -22.14
C ILE A 10 2.94 -15.59 -23.32
N ALA A 11 2.71 -16.88 -23.56
CA ALA A 11 1.83 -17.30 -24.64
C ALA A 11 0.43 -16.69 -24.41
N ALA A 12 -0.19 -16.18 -25.47
CA ALA A 12 -1.44 -15.41 -25.39
C ALA A 12 -2.55 -16.17 -24.64
N ASP A 13 -2.61 -17.49 -24.81
CA ASP A 13 -3.51 -18.40 -24.10
C ASP A 13 -3.29 -18.42 -22.58
N LYS A 14 -2.04 -18.34 -22.14
CA LYS A 14 -1.67 -18.27 -20.72
C LYS A 14 -2.01 -16.90 -20.14
N PHE A 15 -1.75 -15.82 -20.88
CA PHE A 15 -2.12 -14.47 -20.46
C PHE A 15 -3.64 -14.36 -20.29
N MET A 16 -4.41 -14.83 -21.28
CA MET A 16 -5.86 -14.76 -21.27
C MET A 16 -6.49 -15.50 -20.06
N LYS A 17 -5.90 -16.63 -19.65
CA LYS A 17 -6.33 -17.38 -18.45
C LYS A 17 -6.06 -16.64 -17.13
N GLN A 18 -5.14 -15.68 -17.14
CA GLN A 18 -4.75 -14.88 -15.97
C GLN A 18 -5.48 -13.53 -15.90
N CYS A 19 -6.27 -13.18 -16.91
CA CYS A 19 -7.05 -11.96 -16.90
C CYS A 19 -8.21 -12.08 -15.90
N GLU A 20 -8.12 -11.37 -14.78
CA GLU A 20 -9.14 -11.39 -13.73
C GLU A 20 -10.00 -10.12 -13.74
N ASN A 21 -9.50 -9.05 -14.34
CA ASN A 21 -10.14 -7.74 -14.36
C ASN A 21 -10.17 -7.13 -15.77
N VAL A 22 -10.82 -5.97 -15.89
CA VAL A 22 -11.02 -5.28 -17.18
C VAL A 22 -9.70 -4.71 -17.71
N GLU A 23 -8.81 -4.29 -16.80
CA GLU A 23 -7.49 -3.74 -17.09
C GLU A 23 -6.60 -4.79 -17.77
N ASP A 24 -6.59 -6.03 -17.25
CA ASP A 24 -5.87 -7.16 -17.81
C ASP A 24 -6.40 -7.52 -19.20
N MET A 25 -7.72 -7.48 -19.39
CA MET A 25 -8.34 -7.71 -20.70
C MET A 25 -7.99 -6.61 -21.71
N ILE A 26 -7.96 -5.34 -21.29
CA ILE A 26 -7.53 -4.22 -22.15
C ILE A 26 -6.06 -4.40 -22.54
N LEU A 27 -5.21 -4.77 -21.58
CA LEU A 27 -3.79 -5.02 -21.81
C LEU A 27 -3.58 -6.21 -22.75
N PHE A 28 -4.34 -7.30 -22.56
CA PHE A 28 -4.32 -8.46 -23.44
C PHE A 28 -4.68 -8.07 -24.89
N MET A 29 -5.78 -7.33 -25.08
CA MET A 29 -6.21 -6.88 -26.40
C MET A 29 -5.20 -5.93 -27.05
N ALA A 30 -4.54 -5.06 -26.28
CA ALA A 30 -3.51 -4.18 -26.80
C ALA A 30 -2.24 -4.93 -27.26
N LEU A 31 -1.89 -6.01 -26.56
CA LEU A 31 -0.68 -6.80 -26.83
C LEU A 31 -0.86 -7.89 -27.89
N TYR A 32 -1.98 -8.61 -27.86
CA TYR A 32 -2.23 -9.80 -28.68
C TYR A 32 -3.44 -9.67 -29.62
N GLY A 33 -4.24 -8.62 -29.48
CA GLY A 33 -5.38 -8.38 -30.36
C GLY A 33 -4.93 -8.05 -31.78
N ASP A 34 -5.64 -8.64 -32.74
CA ASP A 34 -5.47 -8.31 -34.15
C ASP A 34 -6.22 -7.00 -34.46
N MET A 35 -5.48 -5.89 -34.38
CA MET A 35 -6.01 -4.54 -34.58
C MET A 35 -4.91 -3.59 -35.04
N GLU A 36 -5.35 -2.52 -35.71
CA GLU A 36 -4.48 -1.42 -36.17
C GLU A 36 -3.81 -0.70 -34.99
N ASP A 37 -2.62 -0.16 -35.23
CA ASP A 37 -1.79 0.47 -34.20
C ASP A 37 -2.48 1.65 -33.51
N ASP A 38 -3.29 2.42 -34.24
CA ASP A 38 -4.06 3.54 -33.67
C ASP A 38 -5.06 3.06 -32.60
N LYS A 39 -5.68 1.90 -32.82
CA LYS A 39 -6.61 1.29 -31.86
C LYS A 39 -5.87 0.73 -30.64
N LYS A 40 -4.67 0.15 -30.83
CA LYS A 40 -3.80 -0.26 -29.71
C LYS A 40 -3.39 0.94 -28.88
N GLY A 41 -2.98 2.03 -29.51
CA GLY A 41 -2.66 3.29 -28.85
C GLY A 41 -3.83 3.80 -27.99
N ALA A 42 -5.04 3.79 -28.55
CA ALA A 42 -6.24 4.17 -27.80
C ALA A 42 -6.52 3.27 -26.58
N LEU A 43 -6.26 1.95 -26.67
CA LEU A 43 -6.38 1.03 -25.55
C LEU A 43 -5.36 1.34 -24.44
N PHE A 44 -4.10 1.62 -24.79
CA PHE A 44 -3.07 2.01 -23.80
C PHE A 44 -3.39 3.33 -23.10
N VAL A 45 -3.92 4.32 -23.83
CA VAL A 45 -4.38 5.58 -23.23
C VAL A 45 -5.54 5.32 -22.27
N LYS A 46 -6.51 4.49 -22.67
CA LYS A 46 -7.64 4.12 -21.81
C LYS A 46 -7.18 3.38 -20.55
N LEU A 47 -6.27 2.42 -20.68
CA LEU A 47 -5.70 1.68 -19.56
C LEU A 47 -4.96 2.63 -18.60
N SER A 48 -4.16 3.55 -19.14
CA SER A 48 -3.43 4.53 -18.35
C SER A 48 -4.37 5.41 -17.53
N LYS A 49 -5.51 5.82 -18.09
CA LYS A 49 -6.53 6.59 -17.38
C LYS A 49 -7.16 5.81 -16.22
N ILE A 50 -7.53 4.54 -16.46
CA ILE A 50 -8.12 3.68 -15.43
C ILE A 50 -7.14 3.49 -14.26
N LEU A 51 -5.89 3.16 -14.57
CA LEU A 51 -4.85 2.98 -13.55
C LEU A 51 -4.57 4.28 -12.77
N PHE A 52 -4.55 5.42 -13.47
CA PHE A 52 -4.37 6.72 -12.83
C PHE A 52 -5.50 7.08 -11.86
N ASP A 53 -6.76 6.85 -12.27
CA ASP A 53 -7.93 7.13 -11.43
C ASP A 53 -7.93 6.22 -10.19
N ALA A 54 -7.59 4.94 -10.34
CA ALA A 54 -7.45 4.00 -9.23
C ALA A 54 -6.34 4.42 -8.25
N GLN A 55 -5.18 4.82 -8.78
CA GLN A 55 -4.05 5.30 -7.96
C GLN A 55 -4.41 6.56 -7.18
N LYS A 56 -5.17 7.47 -7.79
CA LYS A 56 -5.63 8.71 -7.14
C LYS A 56 -6.55 8.42 -5.95
N GLU A 57 -7.46 7.46 -6.06
CA GLU A 57 -8.34 7.09 -4.95
C GLU A 57 -7.57 6.41 -3.82
N VAL A 58 -6.63 5.50 -4.13
CA VAL A 58 -5.75 4.90 -3.12
C VAL A 58 -4.95 5.98 -2.37
N GLN A 59 -4.40 6.96 -3.09
CA GLN A 59 -3.65 8.05 -2.48
C GLN A 59 -4.52 8.91 -1.55
N LYS A 60 -5.77 9.16 -1.93
CA LYS A 60 -6.74 9.88 -1.08
C LYS A 60 -7.02 9.12 0.22
N GLN A 61 -7.24 7.80 0.15
CA GLN A 61 -7.45 6.98 1.34
C GLN A 61 -6.23 6.96 2.25
N ASN A 62 -5.02 6.86 1.67
CA ASN A 62 -3.77 6.90 2.45
C ASN A 62 -3.62 8.22 3.21
N ASN A 63 -3.93 9.36 2.58
CA ASN A 63 -3.88 10.66 3.25
C ASN A 63 -4.85 10.73 4.44
N ILE A 64 -6.06 10.18 4.30
CA ILE A 64 -7.04 10.12 5.40
C ILE A 64 -6.51 9.27 6.55
N THR A 65 -5.89 8.13 6.25
CA THR A 65 -5.30 7.24 7.27
C THR A 65 -4.13 7.93 7.99
N LEU A 66 -3.22 8.55 7.25
CA LEU A 66 -2.09 9.29 7.82
C LEU A 66 -2.56 10.43 8.73
N ASP A 67 -3.60 11.17 8.34
CA ASP A 67 -4.19 12.22 9.19
C ASP A 67 -4.80 11.65 10.47
N ARG A 68 -5.46 10.49 10.40
CA ARG A 68 -6.01 9.81 11.58
C ARG A 68 -4.91 9.34 12.52
N GLU A 69 -3.87 8.70 11.99
CA GLU A 69 -2.72 8.24 12.76
C GLU A 69 -1.98 9.41 13.41
N ALA A 70 -1.77 10.51 12.69
CA ALA A 70 -1.15 11.71 13.24
C ALA A 70 -1.93 12.29 14.43
N ARG A 71 -3.27 12.30 14.35
CA ARG A 71 -4.14 12.71 15.47
C ARG A 71 -4.04 11.76 16.66
N GLN A 72 -4.01 10.44 16.42
CA GLN A 72 -3.86 9.45 17.48
C GLN A 72 -2.50 9.55 18.19
N ILE A 73 -1.43 9.74 17.41
CA ILE A 73 -0.07 9.96 17.94
C ILE A 73 -0.04 11.22 18.79
N LYS A 74 -0.62 12.33 18.29
CA LYS A 74 -0.68 13.59 19.05
C LYS A 74 -1.42 13.43 20.38
N ASN A 75 -2.60 12.79 20.38
CA ASN A 75 -3.38 12.54 21.59
C ASN A 75 -2.64 11.65 22.59
N THR A 76 -1.96 10.61 22.10
CA THR A 76 -1.13 9.73 22.93
C THR A 76 0.02 10.48 23.58
N LEU A 77 0.73 11.32 22.83
CA LEU A 77 1.81 12.16 23.35
C LEU A 77 1.32 13.17 24.39
N GLU A 78 0.16 13.79 24.17
CA GLU A 78 -0.44 14.70 25.15
C GLU A 78 -0.83 13.96 26.44
N ASN A 79 -1.39 12.76 26.32
CA ASN A 79 -1.74 11.93 27.47
C ASN A 79 -0.51 11.45 28.24
N GLN A 80 0.56 11.03 27.55
CA GLN A 80 1.84 10.69 28.16
C GLN A 80 2.42 11.87 28.95
N LYS A 81 2.42 13.08 28.38
CA LYS A 81 2.87 14.29 29.07
C LYS A 81 2.02 14.61 30.31
N LYS A 82 0.70 14.40 30.24
CA LYS A 82 -0.20 14.59 31.40
C LYS A 82 0.10 13.57 32.51
N LEU A 83 0.26 12.30 32.15
CA LEU A 83 0.63 11.22 33.09
C LEU A 83 1.98 11.52 33.75
N GLN A 84 2.99 11.89 32.96
CA GLN A 84 4.32 12.24 33.48
C GLN A 84 4.26 13.41 34.48
N LYS A 85 3.48 14.46 34.17
CA LYS A 85 3.26 15.57 35.12
C LYS A 85 2.55 15.13 36.41
N LEU A 86 1.64 14.17 36.34
CA LEU A 86 0.95 13.65 37.54
C LEU A 86 1.89 12.79 38.40
N LEU A 87 2.78 12.02 37.77
CA LEU A 87 3.85 11.28 38.45
C LEU A 87 4.84 12.22 39.14
N GLU A 88 5.32 13.26 38.43
CA GLU A 88 6.24 14.27 38.97
C GLU A 88 5.65 15.04 40.17
N LYS A 89 4.32 15.26 40.16
CA LYS A 89 3.60 15.90 41.27
C LYS A 89 3.30 14.95 42.43
N GLY A 90 3.67 13.67 42.34
CA GLY A 90 3.35 12.65 43.34
C GLY A 90 1.87 12.34 43.47
N ALA A 91 1.04 12.75 42.50
CA ALA A 91 -0.40 12.48 42.49
C ALA A 91 -0.71 11.03 42.09
N ILE A 92 0.25 10.34 41.48
CA ILE A 92 0.19 8.94 41.09
C ILE A 92 1.56 8.32 41.43
N THR A 93 1.58 7.12 42.01
CA THR A 93 2.78 6.33 42.28
C THR A 93 2.78 5.09 41.41
N VAL A 94 3.92 4.78 40.77
CA VAL A 94 4.08 3.53 40.01
C VAL A 94 4.83 2.54 40.89
N ASP A 95 4.16 1.49 41.33
CA ASP A 95 4.83 0.38 42.00
C ASP A 95 5.59 -0.42 40.94
N ALA A 96 6.91 -0.34 40.97
CA ALA A 96 7.76 -1.17 40.14
C ALA A 96 7.61 -2.64 40.60
N LYS A 97 6.74 -3.40 39.94
CA LYS A 97 6.81 -4.87 40.04
C LYS A 97 8.10 -5.31 39.35
N GLU A 98 9.02 -5.91 40.10
CA GLU A 98 10.20 -6.58 39.55
C GLU A 98 9.75 -7.58 38.48
N VAL A 99 10.02 -7.28 37.22
CA VAL A 99 9.89 -8.24 36.13
C VAL A 99 11.10 -9.14 36.22
N LYS A 100 10.95 -10.30 36.88
CA LYS A 100 11.99 -11.32 36.89
C LYS A 100 12.25 -11.76 35.44
N PRO A 101 13.51 -11.85 35.00
CA PRO A 101 13.82 -12.45 33.71
C PRO A 101 13.23 -13.85 33.67
N ARG A 102 12.57 -14.19 32.56
CA ARG A 102 12.03 -15.53 32.34
C ARG A 102 13.25 -16.42 32.07
N ASP A 103 13.68 -17.15 33.10
CA ASP A 103 14.77 -18.12 32.96
C ASP A 103 14.39 -19.16 31.91
N GLY A 104 15.19 -19.27 30.85
CA GLY A 104 15.13 -20.35 29.88
C GLY A 104 14.82 -19.91 28.46
N ASP A 105 15.87 -19.52 27.74
CA ASP A 105 16.11 -19.91 26.35
C ASP A 105 17.62 -19.75 26.10
N ALA A 106 18.38 -20.76 26.52
CA ALA A 106 19.78 -20.97 26.21
C ALA A 106 19.96 -22.40 25.69
#